data_AF-A0AAD9YST8-F1
#
_entry.id   AF-A0AAD9YST8-F1
#
_cell.length_a   1.000
_cell.length_b   1.000
_cell.length_c   1.000
_cell.angle_alpha   90.00
_cell.angle_beta   90.00
_cell.angle_gamma   90.00
#
_symmetry.space_group_name_H-M   'P 1'
#
loop_
_entity.id
_entity.type
_entity.pdbx_description
1 polymer ?
#
loop_
_entity_poly.entity_id
_entity_poly.type
_entity_poly.pdbx_seq_one_letter_code
_entity_poly.pdbx_strand_id
1 'polypeptide(L)'
;MAPDLLMEPKLGSAHQAGMHQLLACGPLHDDTVMHAQEAVRIDSEILQQYRDTAKLHEKALETRLRFAKEHLELVLEKKRNFEADMAQWIAQECLMADAQDAQLEQAERDEQAKRTAAQEDDGNPGDLLPPLYVTAADVGVLLRSGQNVTPDTASINEKSSQDRPQSTATVEAASPPVLHIHASDKEKS
;
A
#
# COMPACT_ATOMS: atom_id res chain seq x y z
N MET A 1 61.70 -0.38 -26.55
CA MET A 1 60.48 0.34 -26.99
C MET A 1 59.18 -0.39 -26.67
N ALA A 2 59.09 -1.73 -26.77
CA ALA A 2 57.90 -2.47 -26.29
C ALA A 2 57.67 -2.48 -24.75
N PRO A 3 58.71 -2.57 -23.88
CA PRO A 3 58.46 -2.63 -22.43
C PRO A 3 58.02 -1.30 -21.80
N ASP A 4 58.38 -0.15 -22.39
CA ASP A 4 57.99 1.17 -21.87
C ASP A 4 56.48 1.45 -22.08
N LEU A 5 55.85 0.77 -23.05
CA LEU A 5 54.40 0.84 -23.30
C LEU A 5 53.58 0.01 -22.29
N LEU A 6 54.20 -0.90 -21.53
CA LEU A 6 53.52 -1.73 -20.52
C LEU A 6 53.14 -0.94 -19.25
N MET A 7 53.76 0.21 -19.04
CA MET A 7 53.68 0.98 -17.80
C MET A 7 52.89 2.29 -17.96
N GLU A 8 52.17 2.48 -19.09
CA GLU A 8 51.35 3.67 -19.24
C GLU A 8 50.20 3.65 -18.22
N PRO A 9 50.07 4.67 -17.34
CA PRO A 9 49.16 4.67 -16.19
C PRO A 9 47.66 4.72 -16.56
N LYS A 10 47.33 4.71 -17.86
CA LYS A 10 45.95 4.74 -18.36
C LYS A 10 45.44 3.38 -18.82
N LEU A 11 46.28 2.35 -18.82
CA LEU A 11 45.92 1.01 -19.28
C LEU A 11 45.40 0.18 -18.10
N GLY A 12 44.20 -0.39 -18.25
CA GLY A 12 43.60 -1.26 -17.23
C GLY A 12 44.34 -2.59 -17.11
N SER A 13 44.17 -3.29 -15.98
CA SER A 13 44.83 -4.58 -15.69
C SER A 13 44.64 -5.62 -16.80
N ALA A 14 43.44 -5.73 -17.38
CA ALA A 14 43.19 -6.66 -18.49
C ALA A 14 44.02 -6.34 -19.74
N HIS A 15 44.25 -5.05 -20.01
CA HIS A 15 45.10 -4.64 -21.10
C HIS A 15 46.57 -4.96 -20.82
N GLN A 16 47.04 -4.70 -19.60
CA GLN A 16 48.40 -5.04 -19.16
C GLN A 16 48.66 -6.55 -19.27
N ALA A 17 47.72 -7.39 -18.83
CA ALA A 17 47.80 -8.85 -18.99
C ALA A 17 47.91 -9.24 -20.47
N GLY A 18 47.06 -8.69 -21.34
CA GLY A 18 47.10 -8.96 -22.77
C GLY A 18 48.43 -8.57 -23.42
N MET A 19 49.02 -7.44 -23.01
CA MET A 19 50.33 -7.02 -23.51
C MET A 19 51.45 -7.95 -23.04
N HIS A 20 51.42 -8.41 -21.79
CA HIS A 20 52.36 -9.42 -21.30
C HIS A 20 52.22 -10.77 -22.03
N GLN A 21 50.99 -11.19 -22.35
CA GLN A 21 50.76 -12.39 -23.15
C GLN A 21 51.34 -12.26 -24.57
N LEU A 22 51.18 -11.09 -25.22
CA LEU A 22 51.76 -10.84 -26.53
C LEU A 22 53.29 -10.89 -26.53
N LEU A 23 53.92 -10.34 -25.49
CA LEU A 23 55.38 -10.38 -25.33
C LEU A 23 55.90 -11.78 -25.01
N ALA A 24 55.14 -12.58 -24.26
CA ALA A 24 55.47 -13.97 -23.98
C ALA A 24 55.38 -14.87 -25.23
N CYS A 25 54.54 -14.53 -26.20
CA CYS A 25 54.39 -15.28 -27.45
C CYS A 25 55.48 -14.96 -28.50
N GLY A 26 56.37 -14.00 -28.24
CA GLY A 26 57.43 -13.58 -29.15
C GLY A 26 58.58 -14.61 -29.23
N PRO A 27 59.01 -15.05 -30.43
CA PRO A 27 60.05 -16.09 -30.57
C PRO A 27 61.49 -15.61 -30.27
N LEU A 28 61.69 -14.36 -29.81
CA LEU A 28 62.99 -13.67 -29.78
C LEU A 28 63.21 -12.83 -28.51
N HIS A 29 62.52 -13.11 -27.40
CA HIS A 29 62.68 -12.38 -26.14
C HIS A 29 63.21 -13.30 -25.04
N ASP A 30 64.36 -12.93 -24.46
CA ASP A 30 64.95 -13.65 -23.33
C ASP A 30 64.05 -13.59 -22.08
N ASP A 31 63.18 -12.57 -21.99
CA ASP A 31 62.26 -12.31 -20.88
C ASP A 31 60.87 -12.97 -21.02
N THR A 32 60.69 -13.88 -21.99
CA THR A 32 59.40 -14.54 -22.26
C THR A 32 58.77 -15.18 -21.01
N VAL A 33 59.58 -15.84 -20.17
CA VAL A 33 59.10 -16.48 -18.94
C VAL A 33 58.59 -15.45 -17.94
N MET A 34 59.28 -14.32 -17.80
CA MET A 34 58.87 -13.24 -16.89
C MET A 34 57.53 -12.63 -17.34
N HIS A 35 57.37 -12.38 -18.63
CA HIS A 35 56.11 -11.86 -19.16
C HIS A 35 54.95 -12.87 -19.04
N ALA A 36 55.21 -14.16 -19.24
CA ALA A 36 54.19 -15.19 -19.02
C ALA A 36 53.74 -15.25 -17.56
N GLN A 37 54.68 -15.21 -16.61
CA GLN A 37 54.37 -15.18 -15.18
C GLN A 37 53.59 -13.94 -14.79
N GLU A 38 53.95 -12.78 -15.33
CA GLU A 38 53.28 -11.53 -15.03
C GLU A 38 51.86 -11.48 -15.60
N ALA A 39 51.63 -12.00 -16.81
CA ALA A 39 50.29 -12.17 -17.36
C ALA A 39 49.41 -13.03 -16.44
N VAL A 40 49.92 -14.19 -15.98
CA VAL A 40 49.19 -15.09 -15.07
C VAL A 40 48.89 -14.41 -13.73
N ARG A 41 49.83 -13.63 -13.19
CA ARG A 41 49.62 -12.86 -11.95
C ARG A 41 48.47 -11.87 -12.12
N ILE A 42 48.48 -11.08 -13.18
CA ILE A 42 47.46 -10.05 -13.44
C ILE A 42 46.09 -10.70 -13.72
N ASP A 43 46.04 -11.75 -14.54
CA ASP A 43 44.79 -12.48 -14.82
C ASP A 43 44.20 -13.08 -13.53
N SER A 44 45.05 -13.59 -12.64
CA SER A 44 44.61 -14.10 -11.33
C SER A 44 44.01 -13.00 -10.45
N GLU A 45 44.62 -11.81 -10.44
CA GLU A 45 44.09 -10.64 -9.71
C GLU A 45 42.74 -10.18 -10.28
N ILE A 46 42.60 -10.14 -11.60
CA ILE A 46 41.34 -9.80 -12.26
C ILE A 46 40.24 -10.78 -11.86
N LEU A 47 40.50 -12.08 -11.95
CA LEU A 47 39.54 -13.12 -11.57
C LEU A 47 39.14 -13.02 -10.09
N GLN A 48 40.09 -12.71 -9.22
CA GLN A 48 39.84 -12.53 -7.80
C GLN A 48 38.96 -11.29 -7.55
N GLN A 49 39.22 -10.16 -8.21
CA GLN A 49 38.38 -8.95 -8.12
C GLN A 49 36.94 -9.20 -8.58
N TYR A 50 36.76 -9.94 -9.67
CA TYR A 50 35.42 -10.34 -10.14
C TYR A 50 34.71 -11.21 -9.11
N ARG A 51 35.41 -12.19 -8.54
CA ARG A 51 34.85 -13.07 -7.50
C ARG A 51 34.43 -12.28 -6.25
N ASP A 52 35.25 -11.33 -5.81
CA ASP A 52 34.95 -10.54 -4.61
C ASP A 52 33.79 -9.57 -4.84
N THR A 53 33.73 -8.99 -6.04
CA THR A 53 32.62 -8.14 -6.47
C THR A 53 31.31 -8.95 -6.57
N ALA A 54 31.37 -10.17 -7.13
CA ALA A 54 30.23 -11.07 -7.18
C ALA A 54 29.71 -11.43 -5.78
N LYS A 55 30.61 -11.76 -4.84
CA LYS A 55 30.26 -12.04 -3.43
C LYS A 55 29.63 -10.82 -2.74
N LEU A 56 30.13 -9.61 -3.03
CA LEU A 56 29.55 -8.39 -2.49
C LEU A 56 28.11 -8.19 -2.98
N HIS A 57 27.87 -8.38 -4.28
CA HIS A 57 26.53 -8.29 -4.86
C HIS A 57 25.60 -9.38 -4.33
N GLU A 58 26.07 -10.61 -4.19
CA GLU A 58 25.33 -11.73 -3.59
C GLU A 58 24.86 -11.36 -2.19
N LYS A 59 25.78 -10.92 -1.32
CA LYS A 59 25.44 -10.48 0.05
C LYS A 59 24.45 -9.32 0.07
N ALA A 60 24.58 -8.36 -0.85
CA ALA A 60 23.65 -7.24 -0.97
C ALA A 60 22.24 -7.71 -1.38
N LEU A 61 22.14 -8.67 -2.30
CA LEU A 61 20.89 -9.28 -2.72
C LEU A 61 20.24 -10.09 -1.59
N GLU A 62 21.02 -10.89 -0.86
CA GLU A 62 20.53 -11.62 0.31
C GLU A 62 19.95 -10.70 1.38
N THR A 63 20.60 -9.56 1.62
CA THR A 63 20.12 -8.57 2.60
C THR A 63 18.80 -7.95 2.15
N ARG A 64 18.69 -7.57 0.86
CA ARG A 64 17.43 -7.05 0.29
C ARG A 64 16.31 -8.10 0.32
N LEU A 65 16.64 -9.34 0.01
CA LEU A 65 15.69 -10.45 0.02
C LEU A 65 15.16 -10.71 1.44
N ARG A 66 16.04 -10.67 2.45
CA ARG A 66 15.66 -10.81 3.85
C ARG A 66 14.71 -9.70 4.27
N PHE A 67 15.08 -8.44 4.00
CA PHE A 67 14.23 -7.29 4.28
C PHE A 67 12.84 -7.41 3.62
N ALA A 68 12.79 -7.82 2.35
CA ALA A 68 11.52 -8.01 1.66
C ALA A 68 10.64 -9.10 2.29
N LYS A 69 11.25 -10.19 2.78
CA LYS A 69 10.53 -11.25 3.50
C LYS A 69 9.97 -10.77 4.83
N GLU A 70 10.80 -10.14 5.66
CA GLU A 70 10.39 -9.59 6.96
C GLU A 70 9.26 -8.55 6.77
N HIS A 71 9.38 -7.68 5.77
CA HIS A 71 8.33 -6.71 5.46
C HIS A 71 7.03 -7.38 5.00
N LEU A 72 7.10 -8.44 4.19
CA LEU A 72 5.93 -9.20 3.78
C LEU A 72 5.23 -9.85 4.97
N GLU A 73 5.98 -10.47 5.88
CA GLU A 73 5.45 -11.07 7.10
C GLU A 73 4.73 -10.03 7.97
N LEU A 74 5.33 -8.85 8.16
CA LEU A 74 4.71 -7.74 8.88
C LEU A 74 3.40 -7.28 8.22
N VAL A 75 3.37 -7.17 6.88
CA VAL A 75 2.15 -6.79 6.15
C VAL A 75 1.06 -7.85 6.30
N LEU A 76 1.42 -9.13 6.23
CA LEU A 76 0.47 -10.23 6.43
C LEU A 76 -0.08 -10.27 7.86
N GLU A 77 0.75 -9.99 8.87
CA GLU A 77 0.30 -9.86 10.25
C GLU A 77 -0.66 -8.69 10.43
N LYS A 78 -0.32 -7.50 9.92
CA LYS A 78 -1.21 -6.34 9.93
C LYS A 78 -2.54 -6.62 9.25
N LYS A 79 -2.51 -7.34 8.11
CA LYS A 79 -3.72 -7.75 7.41
C LYS A 79 -4.60 -8.65 8.29
N ARG A 80 -4.02 -9.67 8.95
CA ARG A 80 -4.78 -10.55 9.86
C ARG A 80 -5.42 -9.78 11.01
N ASN A 81 -4.68 -8.85 11.61
CA ASN A 81 -5.21 -8.02 12.70
C ASN A 81 -6.38 -7.15 12.20
N PHE A 82 -6.23 -6.53 11.04
CA PHE A 82 -7.31 -5.74 10.44
C PHE A 82 -8.54 -6.59 10.08
N GLU A 83 -8.35 -7.80 9.57
CA GLU A 83 -9.45 -8.74 9.31
C GLU A 83 -10.17 -9.15 10.61
N ALA A 84 -9.43 -9.36 11.70
CA ALA A 84 -10.00 -9.66 13.01
C ALA A 84 -10.79 -8.46 13.57
N ASP A 85 -10.24 -7.25 13.49
CA ASP A 85 -10.93 -6.02 13.90
C ASP A 85 -12.23 -5.81 13.10
N MET A 86 -12.17 -6.03 11.79
CA MET A 86 -13.35 -5.94 10.92
C MET A 86 -14.41 -6.97 11.29
N ALA A 87 -14.02 -8.23 11.54
CA ALA A 87 -14.94 -9.27 11.97
C ALA A 87 -15.60 -8.92 13.31
N GLN A 88 -14.85 -8.33 14.24
CA GLN A 88 -15.38 -7.84 15.52
C GLN A 88 -16.39 -6.71 15.32
N TRP A 89 -16.09 -5.73 14.44
CA TRP A 89 -17.01 -4.64 14.11
C TRP A 89 -18.32 -5.15 13.49
N ILE A 90 -18.23 -6.08 12.53
CA ILE A 90 -19.41 -6.69 11.90
C ILE A 90 -20.24 -7.44 12.94
N ALA A 91 -19.60 -8.23 13.81
CA ALA A 91 -20.30 -8.96 14.87
C ALA A 91 -21.02 -8.01 15.84
N GLN A 92 -20.38 -6.89 16.21
CA GLN A 92 -21.00 -5.87 17.06
C GLN A 92 -22.20 -5.20 16.38
N GLU A 93 -22.10 -4.89 15.08
CA GLU A 93 -23.20 -4.29 14.32
C GLU A 93 -24.38 -5.27 14.19
N CYS A 94 -24.13 -6.55 13.93
CA CYS A 94 -25.17 -7.59 13.92
C CYS A 94 -25.88 -7.69 15.27
N LEU A 95 -25.14 -7.69 16.39
CA LEU A 95 -25.75 -7.72 17.73
C LEU A 95 -26.64 -6.50 18.00
N MET A 96 -26.25 -5.32 17.50
CA MET A 96 -27.05 -4.10 17.63
C MET A 96 -28.32 -4.16 16.78
N ALA A 97 -28.24 -4.70 15.56
CA ALA A 97 -29.39 -4.92 14.69
C ALA A 97 -30.38 -5.91 15.32
N ASP A 98 -29.89 -7.05 15.80
CA ASP A 98 -30.72 -8.06 16.48
C ASP A 98 -31.42 -7.48 17.73
N ALA A 99 -30.74 -6.61 18.48
CA ALA A 99 -31.33 -5.93 19.63
C ALA A 99 -32.43 -4.92 19.23
N GLN A 100 -32.26 -4.23 18.10
CA GLN A 100 -33.29 -3.32 17.57
C GLN A 100 -34.52 -4.09 17.09
N ASP A 101 -34.33 -5.20 16.41
CA ASP A 101 -35.43 -6.06 15.95
C ASP A 101 -36.21 -6.65 17.14
N ALA A 102 -35.50 -7.10 18.18
CA ALA A 102 -36.14 -7.58 19.41
C ALA A 102 -36.97 -6.49 20.13
N GLN A 103 -36.52 -5.23 20.09
CA GLN A 103 -37.29 -4.11 20.64
C GLN A 103 -38.56 -3.83 19.85
N LEU A 104 -38.49 -3.89 18.52
CA LEU A 104 -39.66 -3.73 17.65
C LEU A 104 -40.69 -4.84 17.87
N GLU A 105 -40.26 -6.11 17.93
CA GLU A 105 -41.15 -7.22 18.21
C GLU A 105 -41.81 -7.10 19.60
N GLN A 106 -41.05 -6.67 20.62
CA GLN A 106 -41.61 -6.48 21.96
C GLN A 106 -42.63 -5.35 21.98
N ALA A 107 -42.35 -4.23 21.30
CA ALA A 107 -43.29 -3.12 21.18
C ALA A 107 -44.60 -3.55 20.49
N GLU A 108 -44.51 -4.38 19.45
CA GLU A 108 -45.68 -4.95 18.78
C GLU A 108 -46.49 -5.85 19.71
N ARG A 109 -45.83 -6.75 20.46
CA ARG A 109 -46.50 -7.61 21.45
C ARG A 109 -47.20 -6.80 22.54
N ASP A 110 -46.53 -5.76 23.05
CA ASP A 110 -47.10 -4.88 24.07
C ASP A 110 -48.30 -4.08 23.55
N GLU A 111 -48.27 -3.65 22.28
CA GLU A 111 -49.40 -2.98 21.64
C GLU A 111 -50.58 -3.94 21.43
N GLN A 112 -50.32 -5.16 20.96
CA GLN A 112 -51.36 -6.19 20.82
C GLN A 112 -52.01 -6.51 22.17
N ALA A 113 -51.22 -6.66 23.24
CA ALA A 113 -51.72 -6.90 24.59
C ALA A 113 -52.60 -5.75 25.13
N LYS A 114 -52.25 -4.49 24.81
CA LYS A 114 -53.09 -3.33 25.14
C LYS A 114 -54.41 -3.34 24.38
N ARG A 115 -54.42 -3.73 23.10
CA ARG A 115 -55.63 -3.83 22.28
C ARG A 115 -56.58 -4.92 22.80
N THR A 116 -56.07 -6.08 23.20
CA THR A 116 -56.90 -7.14 23.80
C THR A 116 -57.41 -6.77 25.19
N ALA A 117 -56.58 -6.16 26.05
CA ALA A 117 -57.02 -5.70 27.37
C ALA A 117 -58.12 -4.61 27.29
N ALA A 118 -58.07 -3.74 26.29
CA ALA A 118 -59.11 -2.75 26.04
C ALA A 118 -60.41 -3.36 25.49
N GLN A 119 -60.37 -4.57 24.93
CA GLN A 119 -61.54 -5.24 24.35
C GLN A 119 -62.30 -6.11 25.37
N GLU A 120 -61.67 -6.49 26.48
CA GLU A 120 -62.31 -7.24 27.57
C GLU A 120 -62.98 -6.36 28.63
N ASP A 121 -62.78 -5.03 28.61
CA ASP A 121 -63.44 -4.08 29.52
C ASP A 121 -64.80 -3.55 28.99
N ASP A 122 -65.24 -4.00 27.80
CA ASP A 122 -66.54 -3.62 27.21
C ASP A 122 -67.58 -4.75 27.28
N GLY A 123 -67.51 -5.54 28.36
CA GLY A 123 -68.45 -6.59 28.71
C GLY A 123 -69.59 -6.11 29.60
N ASN A 124 -70.44 -5.18 29.14
CA ASN A 124 -71.77 -5.00 29.72
C ASN A 124 -72.86 -5.06 28.63
N PRO A 125 -73.66 -6.14 28.55
CA PRO A 125 -74.76 -6.23 27.61
C PRO A 125 -75.98 -5.53 28.24
N GLY A 126 -76.23 -4.29 27.84
CA GLY A 126 -77.33 -3.51 28.41
C GLY A 126 -77.73 -2.29 27.60
N ASP A 127 -78.25 -2.54 26.40
CA ASP A 127 -79.35 -1.79 25.78
C ASP A 127 -79.12 -0.29 25.43
N LEU A 128 -79.01 0.00 24.14
CA LEU A 128 -79.87 0.90 23.34
C LEU A 128 -79.16 1.35 22.04
N LEU A 129 -79.80 1.11 20.89
CA LEU A 129 -79.37 1.40 19.50
C LEU A 129 -79.38 2.92 19.17
N PRO A 130 -79.17 3.35 17.89
CA PRO A 130 -77.92 3.80 17.26
C PRO A 130 -78.00 5.29 16.84
N PRO A 131 -77.03 5.83 16.06
CA PRO A 131 -77.44 6.78 15.03
C PRO A 131 -76.97 6.36 13.62
N LEU A 132 -77.98 6.19 12.77
CA LEU A 132 -77.93 6.21 11.32
C LEU A 132 -77.53 7.60 10.79
N TYR A 133 -76.60 7.64 9.84
CA TYR A 133 -76.64 8.57 8.69
C TYR A 133 -76.03 7.89 7.44
N VAL A 134 -76.90 7.23 6.66
CA VAL A 134 -77.25 7.50 5.23
C VAL A 134 -76.46 8.68 4.58
N THR A 135 -75.92 8.71 3.34
CA THR A 135 -75.88 7.81 2.15
C THR A 135 -74.87 8.35 1.11
N ALA A 136 -74.30 7.41 0.34
CA ALA A 136 -74.09 7.36 -1.13
C ALA A 136 -73.56 8.54 -1.98
N ALA A 137 -72.56 8.15 -2.79
CA ALA A 137 -72.24 8.56 -4.18
C ALA A 137 -71.62 9.95 -4.42
N ASP A 138 -70.41 9.98 -4.98
CA ASP A 138 -70.27 10.31 -6.42
C ASP A 138 -68.88 9.94 -6.97
N VAL A 139 -68.88 9.57 -8.24
CA VAL A 139 -67.78 9.18 -9.11
C VAL A 139 -67.08 10.43 -9.63
N GLY A 140 -65.75 10.46 -9.64
CA GLY A 140 -64.98 11.62 -10.11
C GLY A 140 -63.58 11.29 -10.58
N VAL A 141 -63.48 10.46 -11.62
CA VAL A 141 -62.28 10.32 -12.47
C VAL A 141 -62.15 11.59 -13.33
N LEU A 142 -60.99 12.27 -13.28
CA LEU A 142 -60.23 12.88 -14.39
C LEU A 142 -59.54 14.24 -14.08
N LEU A 143 -58.25 14.27 -14.46
CA LEU A 143 -57.44 15.40 -14.96
C LEU A 143 -56.98 16.42 -13.91
N ARG A 144 -55.81 17.07 -14.00
CA ARG A 144 -54.60 17.03 -14.84
C ARG A 144 -53.83 18.28 -14.39
N SER A 145 -52.54 18.14 -14.09
CA SER A 145 -51.47 19.15 -14.23
C SER A 145 -50.37 18.76 -13.22
N GLY A 146 -49.17 18.36 -13.61
CA GLY A 146 -48.40 18.81 -14.76
C GLY A 146 -47.72 20.13 -14.41
N GLN A 147 -46.55 20.08 -13.77
CA GLN A 147 -45.53 21.10 -13.92
C GLN A 147 -44.15 20.58 -13.50
N ASN A 148 -43.37 20.25 -14.52
CA ASN A 148 -41.92 20.30 -14.51
C ASN A 148 -41.49 21.74 -14.21
N VAL A 149 -40.57 21.92 -13.27
CA VAL A 149 -39.72 23.12 -13.20
C VAL A 149 -38.34 22.70 -12.69
N THR A 150 -37.39 22.59 -13.60
CA THR A 150 -36.01 23.06 -13.39
C THR A 150 -36.00 24.58 -13.57
N PRO A 151 -35.10 25.33 -12.90
CA PRO A 151 -33.89 25.77 -13.62
C PRO A 151 -32.61 25.92 -12.78
N ASP A 152 -31.53 25.40 -13.34
CA ASP A 152 -30.27 26.08 -13.69
C ASP A 152 -29.54 27.12 -12.81
N THR A 153 -28.22 26.90 -12.78
CA THR A 153 -27.07 27.86 -12.78
C THR A 153 -26.70 28.71 -11.56
N ALA A 154 -25.57 28.34 -10.93
CA ALA A 154 -24.43 29.21 -10.59
C ALA A 154 -23.20 28.28 -10.42
N SER A 155 -22.23 28.17 -11.34
CA SER A 155 -21.18 29.13 -11.73
C SER A 155 -20.33 29.65 -10.57
N ILE A 156 -19.34 28.86 -10.13
CA ILE A 156 -18.08 29.32 -9.49
C ILE A 156 -17.03 28.23 -9.84
N ASN A 157 -16.38 28.26 -11.00
CA ASN A 157 -15.13 28.95 -11.37
C ASN A 157 -14.02 29.01 -10.29
N GLU A 158 -12.81 28.64 -10.72
CA GLU A 158 -11.49 28.82 -10.07
C GLU A 158 -11.16 27.85 -8.90
N LYS A 159 -10.11 27.02 -8.91
CA LYS A 159 -8.81 27.04 -9.60
C LYS A 159 -8.28 25.61 -9.76
N SER A 160 -8.13 25.18 -11.00
CA SER A 160 -7.21 24.13 -11.39
C SER A 160 -5.84 24.81 -11.61
N SER A 161 -4.90 24.58 -10.70
CA SER A 161 -3.49 24.94 -10.90
C SER A 161 -2.72 23.67 -11.22
N GLN A 162 -2.80 23.29 -12.49
CA GLN A 162 -1.83 22.44 -13.14
C GLN A 162 -0.70 23.34 -13.65
N ASP A 163 0.26 23.66 -12.78
CA ASP A 163 1.54 24.21 -13.19
C ASP A 163 2.64 23.24 -12.78
N ARG A 164 3.12 22.52 -13.79
CA ARG A 164 4.29 21.68 -13.77
C ARG A 164 5.44 22.50 -14.36
N PRO A 165 6.37 23.04 -13.57
CA PRO A 165 7.64 23.47 -14.14
C PRO A 165 8.54 22.24 -14.29
N GLN A 166 8.93 21.97 -15.54
CA GLN A 166 10.17 21.27 -15.82
C GLN A 166 11.31 22.12 -15.27
N SER A 167 12.04 21.60 -14.29
CA SER A 167 13.37 22.11 -13.92
C SER A 167 14.38 20.99 -14.10
N THR A 168 14.97 20.97 -15.28
CA THR A 168 16.32 20.43 -15.48
C THR A 168 17.31 21.44 -14.90
N ALA A 169 17.96 21.09 -13.79
CA ALA A 169 19.20 21.71 -13.37
C ALA A 169 20.06 20.67 -12.64
N THR A 170 21.28 20.54 -13.15
CA THR A 170 22.33 19.62 -12.75
C THR A 170 23.10 20.17 -11.53
N VAL A 171 23.75 19.25 -10.80
CA VAL A 171 24.87 19.46 -9.83
C VAL A 171 24.44 19.94 -8.43
N GLU A 172 24.67 19.14 -7.39
CA GLU A 172 25.85 19.25 -6.51
C GLU A 172 25.75 18.26 -5.32
N ALA A 173 26.92 17.79 -4.87
CA ALA A 173 27.08 16.83 -3.79
C ALA A 173 26.65 17.40 -2.43
N ALA A 174 25.89 16.63 -1.65
CA ALA A 174 25.80 16.82 -0.21
C ALA A 174 25.50 15.49 0.48
N SER A 175 26.36 15.13 1.43
CA SER A 175 26.33 13.95 2.29
C SER A 175 24.98 13.75 3.01
N PRO A 176 24.59 12.50 3.35
CA PRO A 176 23.41 12.26 4.16
C PRO A 176 23.63 12.76 5.61
N PRO A 177 22.58 13.29 6.28
CA PRO A 177 22.68 13.75 7.65
C PRO A 177 22.84 12.57 8.63
N VAL A 178 23.81 12.70 9.52
CA VAL A 178 24.02 11.82 10.69
C VAL A 178 22.83 11.99 11.63
N LEU A 179 22.02 10.94 11.79
CA LEU A 179 21.01 10.87 12.83
C LEU A 179 21.70 10.59 14.17
N HIS A 180 21.86 11.63 14.98
CA HIS A 180 22.20 11.50 16.40
C HIS A 180 20.99 10.95 17.15
N ILE A 181 21.06 9.68 17.55
CA ILE A 181 20.12 9.11 18.51
C ILE A 181 20.57 9.57 19.91
N HIS A 182 19.83 10.50 20.50
CA HIS A 182 19.91 10.79 21.93
C HIS A 182 19.33 9.61 22.70
N ALA A 183 20.19 8.83 23.36
CA ALA A 183 19.76 7.97 24.45
C ALA A 183 19.40 8.87 25.64
N SER A 184 18.12 9.01 25.92
CA SER A 184 17.65 9.55 27.19
C SER A 184 17.89 8.50 28.27
N ASP A 185 18.90 8.72 29.11
CA ASP A 185 19.01 8.05 30.40
C ASP A 185 17.78 8.42 31.23
N LYS A 186 16.98 7.42 31.56
CA LYS A 186 15.88 7.54 32.50
C LYS A 186 16.24 6.71 33.71
N GLU A 187 16.54 7.43 34.79
CA GLU A 187 16.64 6.94 36.15
C GLU A 187 15.51 5.98 36.53
N LYS A 188 15.87 4.97 37.31
CA LYS A 188 15.15 4.21 38.37
C LYS A 188 15.99 2.94 38.58
N SER A 189 16.46 2.56 39.75
CA SER A 189 16.09 2.82 41.15
C SER A 189 17.25 2.44 42.05
#